data_AF-A0AAN9Z829-F1
#
_entry.id   AF-A0AAN9Z829-F1
#
_cell.length_a   1.000
_cell.length_b   1.000
_cell.length_c   1.000
_cell.angle_alpha   90.00
_cell.angle_beta   90.00
_cell.angle_gamma   90.00
#
_symmetry.space_group_name_H-M   'P 1'
#
loop_
_entity.id
_entity.type
_entity.pdbx_description
1 polymer ?
#
loop_
_entity_poly.entity_id
_entity_poly.type
_entity_poly.pdbx_seq_one_letter_code
_entity_poly.pdbx_strand_id
1 'polypeptide(L)'
;MSSEHDAAVLNVIFNPFLPLDDNSDKGILHMKDNDEDDKTLLPIKALERDGIEAAETGNFNAALKIFSKVIEAAPTRASGYNNRAQVYRLKGETEDAVMDLNKAIELSGGHGRSACQALCQRGLIFWKGGLTDEAKKDFEAAADLGSQFAKAQLVKLNPYAALCNQMLQTVFNNLYS
;
A
#
# COMPACT_ATOMS: atom_id res chain seq x y z
N MET A 1 1.66 -27.75 14.31
CA MET A 1 0.87 -26.54 14.54
C MET A 1 1.55 -25.44 13.75
N SER A 2 0.98 -25.06 12.60
CA SER A 2 1.45 -23.89 11.85
C SER A 2 1.17 -22.67 12.71
N SER A 3 2.19 -21.86 13.01
CA SER A 3 1.99 -20.68 13.86
C SER A 3 1.13 -19.63 13.13
N GLU A 4 0.45 -18.74 13.85
CA GLU A 4 -0.21 -17.56 13.26
C GLU A 4 0.76 -16.76 12.38
N HIS A 5 2.05 -16.79 12.70
CA HIS A 5 3.12 -16.19 11.91
C HIS A 5 3.26 -16.84 10.53
N ASP A 6 3.20 -18.17 10.44
CA ASP A 6 3.29 -18.91 9.19
C ASP A 6 2.06 -18.68 8.31
N ALA A 7 0.87 -18.58 8.92
CA ALA A 7 -0.36 -18.26 8.21
C ALA A 7 -0.32 -16.83 7.65
N ALA A 8 0.15 -15.84 8.42
CA ALA A 8 0.32 -14.46 7.97
C ALA A 8 1.35 -14.35 6.83
N VAL A 9 2.49 -15.04 6.95
CA VAL A 9 3.52 -15.09 5.89
C VAL A 9 2.97 -15.72 4.61
N LEU A 10 2.25 -16.84 4.71
CA LEU A 10 1.60 -17.48 3.56
C LEU A 10 0.53 -16.56 2.94
N ASN A 11 -0.25 -15.86 3.76
CA ASN A 11 -1.27 -14.93 3.28
C ASN A 11 -0.65 -13.72 2.56
N VAL A 12 0.49 -13.21 3.01
CA VAL A 12 1.26 -12.15 2.32
C VAL A 12 1.90 -12.66 1.02
N ILE A 13 2.32 -13.93 0.98
CA ILE A 13 2.89 -14.57 -0.22
C ILE A 13 1.83 -14.80 -1.30
N PHE A 14 0.63 -15.29 -0.93
CA PHE A 14 -0.45 -15.61 -1.86
C PHE A 14 -1.41 -14.44 -2.13
N ASN A 15 -1.51 -13.49 -1.20
CA ASN A 15 -2.31 -12.27 -1.34
C ASN A 15 -1.42 -11.03 -1.11
N PRO A 16 -0.47 -10.75 -2.02
CA PRO A 16 0.39 -9.56 -1.93
C PRO A 16 -0.37 -8.23 -2.04
N PHE A 17 -1.69 -8.30 -2.21
CA PHE A 17 -2.63 -7.18 -2.33
C PHE A 17 -3.53 -7.00 -1.11
N LEU A 18 -3.30 -7.76 -0.03
CA LEU A 18 -3.93 -7.47 1.27
C LEU A 18 -3.70 -5.99 1.62
N PRO A 19 -4.64 -5.35 2.34
CA PRO A 19 -4.46 -3.99 2.79
C PRO A 19 -3.07 -3.88 3.42
N LEU A 20 -2.32 -2.84 3.03
CA LEU A 20 -1.16 -2.42 3.79
C LEU A 20 -1.71 -2.06 5.17
N ASP A 21 -1.82 -3.03 6.05
CA ASP A 21 -1.90 -2.75 7.47
C ASP A 21 -0.65 -1.93 7.76
N ASP A 22 -0.87 -0.76 8.37
CA ASP A 22 0.15 0.18 8.85
C ASP A 22 1.30 -0.55 9.58
N ASN A 23 1.03 -1.74 10.13
CA ASN A 23 1.98 -2.56 10.88
C ASN A 23 2.79 -3.58 10.07
N SER A 24 2.55 -3.76 8.78
CA SER A 24 3.18 -4.83 7.98
C SER A 24 4.55 -4.45 7.39
N ASP A 25 4.77 -3.17 7.05
CA ASP A 25 6.07 -2.68 6.58
C ASP A 25 6.86 -2.04 7.72
N LYS A 26 7.70 -2.85 8.38
CA LYS A 26 8.58 -2.41 9.46
C LYS A 26 9.49 -1.24 9.07
N GLY A 27 9.73 -1.01 7.78
CA GLY A 27 10.50 0.15 7.29
C GLY A 27 9.77 1.48 7.47
N ILE A 28 8.44 1.47 7.58
CA ILE A 28 7.58 2.66 7.61
C ILE A 28 7.23 3.09 9.05
N LEU A 29 7.42 2.22 10.04
CA LEU A 29 7.07 2.48 11.45
C LEU A 29 7.74 3.73 12.06
N HIS A 30 8.92 4.11 11.57
CA HIS A 30 9.64 5.31 12.04
C HIS A 30 9.36 6.56 11.20
N MET A 31 8.68 6.43 10.06
CA MET A 31 8.32 7.55 9.22
C MET A 31 7.18 8.33 9.86
N LYS A 32 7.30 9.65 9.90
CA LYS A 32 6.25 10.53 10.38
C LYS A 32 5.85 11.52 9.30
N ASP A 33 4.57 11.82 9.26
CA ASP A 33 4.08 12.97 8.49
C ASP A 33 4.22 14.24 9.35
N ASN A 34 4.36 15.40 8.70
CA ASN A 34 4.65 16.67 9.38
C ASN A 34 3.59 17.07 10.41
N ASP A 35 2.37 16.56 10.27
CA ASP A 35 1.20 16.86 11.11
C ASP A 35 0.92 15.78 12.16
N GLU A 36 1.79 14.77 12.31
CA GLU A 36 1.54 13.63 13.18
C GLU A 36 1.53 13.98 14.69
N ASP A 37 2.23 15.03 15.12
CA ASP A 37 2.27 15.44 16.53
C ASP A 37 1.29 16.60 16.86
N ASP A 38 0.46 17.02 15.89
CA ASP A 38 -0.53 18.07 16.10
C ASP A 38 -1.73 17.58 16.94
N LYS A 39 -1.91 18.18 18.12
CA LYS A 39 -3.00 17.87 19.07
C LYS A 39 -4.35 18.41 18.61
N THR A 40 -4.38 19.41 17.74
CA THR A 40 -5.64 19.95 17.20
C THR A 40 -6.33 18.93 16.28
N LEU A 41 -5.57 17.95 15.77
CA LEU A 41 -6.06 16.87 14.92
C LEU A 41 -6.59 15.66 15.68
N LEU A 42 -6.64 15.67 17.02
CA LEU A 42 -7.16 14.55 17.81
C LEU A 42 -8.57 14.08 17.36
N PRO A 43 -9.54 14.96 17.07
CA PRO A 43 -10.86 14.54 16.57
C PRO A 43 -10.78 13.90 15.18
N ILE A 44 -9.90 14.39 14.32
CA ILE A 44 -9.72 13.88 12.96
C ILE A 44 -9.05 12.50 13.00
N LYS A 45 -8.06 12.30 13.86
CA LYS A 45 -7.42 10.99 14.09
C LYS A 45 -8.41 9.95 14.62
N ALA A 46 -9.37 10.37 15.46
CA ALA A 46 -10.44 9.49 15.90
C ALA A 46 -11.33 9.06 14.72
N LEU A 47 -11.71 10.01 13.85
CA LEU A 47 -12.44 9.70 12.62
C LEU A 47 -11.65 8.77 11.68
N GLU A 48 -10.34 8.96 11.54
CA GLU A 48 -9.48 8.07 10.76
C GLU A 48 -9.53 6.64 11.30
N ARG A 49 -9.39 6.48 12.62
CA ARG A 49 -9.48 5.16 13.27
C ARG A 49 -10.84 4.50 13.04
N ASP A 50 -11.93 5.24 13.19
CA ASP A 50 -13.28 4.71 12.94
C ASP A 50 -13.47 4.31 11.47
N GLY A 51 -12.86 5.06 10.54
CA GLY A 51 -12.86 4.74 9.11
C GLY A 51 -12.07 3.48 8.78
N ILE A 52 -10.93 3.28 9.45
CA ILE A 52 -10.10 2.06 9.33
C ILE A 52 -10.88 0.85 9.85
N GLU A 53 -11.48 0.93 11.05
CA GLU A 53 -12.30 -0.14 11.62
C GLU A 53 -13.49 -0.50 10.69
N ALA A 54 -14.15 0.51 10.11
CA ALA A 54 -15.20 0.29 9.13
C ALA A 54 -14.68 -0.42 7.86
N ALA A 55 -13.46 -0.10 7.40
CA ALA A 55 -12.86 -0.77 6.25
C ALA A 55 -12.44 -2.22 6.57
N GLU A 56 -11.86 -2.47 7.74
CA GLU A 56 -11.45 -3.81 8.21
C GLU A 56 -12.63 -4.75 8.40
N THR A 57 -13.77 -4.23 8.85
CA THR A 57 -15.04 -4.97 8.95
C THR A 57 -15.75 -5.15 7.61
N GLY A 58 -15.17 -4.66 6.51
CA GLY A 58 -15.72 -4.77 5.15
C GLY A 58 -16.85 -3.80 4.85
N ASN A 59 -17.18 -2.88 5.75
CA ASN A 59 -18.19 -1.84 5.53
C ASN A 59 -17.61 -0.66 4.74
N PHE A 60 -17.25 -0.92 3.48
CA PHE A 60 -16.55 0.04 2.63
C PHE A 60 -17.34 1.33 2.38
N ASN A 61 -18.67 1.28 2.29
CA ASN A 61 -19.48 2.48 2.10
C ASN A 61 -19.44 3.39 3.34
N ALA A 62 -19.45 2.81 4.55
CA ALA A 62 -19.27 3.58 5.78
C ALA A 62 -17.85 4.18 5.85
N ALA A 63 -16.82 3.39 5.54
CA ALA A 63 -15.44 3.84 5.53
C ALA A 63 -15.23 5.02 4.55
N LEU A 64 -15.73 4.93 3.31
CA LEU A 64 -15.67 6.01 2.33
C LEU A 64 -16.34 7.30 2.84
N LYS A 65 -17.49 7.19 3.51
CA LYS A 65 -18.18 8.34 4.11
C LYS A 65 -17.37 8.95 5.25
N ILE A 66 -16.73 8.13 6.08
CA ILE A 66 -15.89 8.60 7.17
C ILE A 66 -14.63 9.30 6.63
N PHE A 67 -13.91 8.68 5.69
CA PHE A 67 -12.72 9.30 5.11
C PHE A 67 -13.04 10.57 4.30
N SER A 68 -14.22 10.65 3.68
CA SER A 68 -14.66 11.90 3.07
C SER A 68 -14.83 13.02 4.10
N LYS A 69 -15.35 12.73 5.30
CA LYS A 69 -15.39 13.70 6.40
C LYS A 69 -14.00 14.08 6.92
N VAL A 70 -13.06 13.13 6.97
CA VAL A 70 -11.65 13.42 7.32
C VAL A 70 -11.07 14.43 6.33
N ILE A 71 -11.29 14.23 5.04
CA ILE A 71 -10.83 15.13 3.97
C ILE A 71 -11.53 16.50 4.05
N GLU A 72 -12.83 16.55 4.31
CA GLU A 72 -13.57 17.81 4.49
C GLU A 72 -13.04 18.61 5.69
N ALA A 73 -12.72 17.94 6.79
CA ALA A 73 -12.20 18.57 8.01
C ALA A 73 -10.73 18.99 7.89
N ALA A 74 -9.92 18.23 7.14
CA ALA A 74 -8.49 18.49 6.94
C ALA A 74 -8.08 18.22 5.48
N PRO A 75 -8.38 19.13 4.55
CA PRO A 75 -8.16 18.92 3.11
C PRO A 75 -6.69 18.87 2.70
N THR A 76 -5.77 19.26 3.59
CA THR A 76 -4.33 19.19 3.35
C THR A 76 -3.67 17.96 3.99
N ARG A 77 -4.44 17.10 4.66
CA ARG A 77 -3.95 15.91 5.35
C ARG A 77 -3.90 14.73 4.38
N ALA A 78 -2.70 14.32 4.01
CA ALA A 78 -2.48 13.28 3.01
C ALA A 78 -3.03 11.90 3.40
N SER A 79 -3.00 11.55 4.69
CA SER A 79 -3.49 10.26 5.20
C SER A 79 -4.97 10.04 4.91
N GLY A 80 -5.80 11.08 4.93
CA GLY A 80 -7.23 10.98 4.60
C GLY A 80 -7.48 10.49 3.18
N TYR A 81 -6.72 11.04 2.21
CA TYR A 81 -6.78 10.62 0.81
C TYR A 81 -6.22 9.20 0.63
N ASN A 82 -5.08 8.89 1.25
CA ASN A 82 -4.47 7.56 1.19
C ASN A 82 -5.41 6.46 1.72
N ASN A 83 -6.05 6.71 2.88
CA ASN A 83 -6.99 5.76 3.47
C ASN A 83 -8.25 5.58 2.61
N ARG A 84 -8.79 6.66 2.03
CA ARG A 84 -9.93 6.55 1.12
C ARG A 84 -9.57 5.78 -0.16
N ALA A 85 -8.40 6.03 -0.73
CA ALA A 85 -7.88 5.29 -1.87
C ALA A 85 -7.73 3.79 -1.61
N GLN A 86 -7.33 3.41 -0.39
CA GLN A 86 -7.27 2.01 0.01
C GLN A 86 -8.64 1.35 -0.06
N VAL A 87 -9.69 2.03 0.43
CA VAL A 87 -11.06 1.52 0.33
C VAL A 87 -11.53 1.43 -1.12
N TYR A 88 -11.24 2.44 -1.95
CA TYR A 88 -11.51 2.38 -3.39
C TYR A 88 -10.83 1.18 -4.06
N ARG A 89 -9.54 0.92 -3.75
CA ARG A 89 -8.81 -0.25 -4.26
C ARG A 89 -9.45 -1.56 -3.84
N LEU A 90 -9.89 -1.68 -2.57
CA LEU A 90 -10.57 -2.87 -2.07
C LEU A 90 -11.91 -3.12 -2.76
N LYS A 91 -12.61 -2.06 -3.19
CA LYS A 91 -13.83 -2.15 -4.01
C LYS A 91 -13.56 -2.39 -5.50
N GLY A 92 -12.31 -2.29 -5.95
CA GLY A 92 -11.94 -2.36 -7.37
C GLY A 92 -12.18 -1.06 -8.14
N GLU A 93 -12.47 0.05 -7.45
CA GLU A 93 -12.66 1.39 -8.03
C GLU A 93 -11.27 2.03 -8.24
N THR A 94 -10.54 1.55 -9.24
CA THR A 94 -9.10 1.85 -9.43
C THR A 94 -8.82 3.29 -9.82
N GLU A 95 -9.68 3.90 -10.62
CA GLU A 95 -9.55 5.27 -11.10
C GLU A 95 -9.65 6.27 -9.93
N ASP A 96 -10.67 6.10 -9.10
CA ASP A 96 -10.87 6.91 -7.88
C ASP A 96 -9.72 6.73 -6.90
N ALA A 97 -9.24 5.49 -6.73
CA ALA A 97 -8.06 5.21 -5.92
C ALA A 97 -6.83 5.98 -6.42
N VAL A 98 -6.53 5.93 -7.73
CA VAL A 98 -5.38 6.64 -8.31
C VAL A 98 -5.50 8.15 -8.13
N MET A 99 -6.69 8.72 -8.28
CA MET A 99 -6.91 10.16 -8.06
C MET A 99 -6.56 10.58 -6.62
N ASP A 100 -7.04 9.84 -5.63
CA ASP A 100 -6.75 10.12 -4.22
C ASP A 100 -5.26 9.88 -3.89
N LEU A 101 -4.63 8.83 -4.44
CA LEU A 101 -3.21 8.55 -4.24
C LEU A 101 -2.33 9.65 -4.82
N ASN A 102 -2.67 10.18 -6.00
CA ASN A 102 -1.98 11.33 -6.58
C ASN A 102 -2.05 12.53 -5.63
N LYS A 103 -3.23 12.78 -5.05
CA LYS A 103 -3.40 13.89 -4.12
C LYS A 103 -2.62 13.69 -2.82
N ALA A 104 -2.59 12.48 -2.27
CA ALA A 104 -1.80 12.15 -1.09
C ALA A 104 -0.29 12.39 -1.32
N ILE A 105 0.23 11.96 -2.47
CA ILE A 105 1.64 12.16 -2.84
C ILE A 105 1.97 13.66 -3.00
N GLU A 106 1.09 14.42 -3.67
CA GLU A 106 1.22 15.86 -3.85
C GLU A 106 1.26 16.60 -2.50
N LEU A 107 0.29 16.33 -1.61
CA LEU A 107 0.18 16.97 -0.30
C LEU A 107 1.35 16.63 0.63
N SER A 108 1.89 15.42 0.51
CA SER A 108 3.05 14.98 1.28
C SER A 108 4.39 15.47 0.68
N GLY A 109 4.34 16.14 -0.48
CA GLY A 109 5.54 16.54 -1.23
C GLY A 109 6.43 15.35 -1.63
N GLY A 110 5.86 14.15 -1.76
CA GLY A 110 6.61 12.92 -2.05
C GLY A 110 7.45 12.35 -0.89
N HIS A 111 7.24 12.79 0.36
CA HIS A 111 7.99 12.31 1.53
C HIS A 111 7.05 11.85 2.66
N GLY A 112 7.60 11.24 3.71
CA GLY A 112 6.82 10.81 4.87
C GLY A 112 6.06 9.50 4.68
N ARG A 113 5.27 9.15 5.68
CA ARG A 113 4.52 7.89 5.74
C ARG A 113 3.45 7.85 4.66
N SER A 114 2.66 8.92 4.56
CA SER A 114 1.54 8.98 3.59
C SER A 114 2.01 8.88 2.14
N ALA A 115 3.12 9.54 1.75
CA ALA A 115 3.67 9.39 0.41
C ALA A 115 4.16 7.98 0.14
N CYS A 116 4.91 7.40 1.09
CA CYS A 116 5.46 6.06 0.96
C CYS A 116 4.36 5.02 0.73
N GLN A 117 3.29 5.09 1.52
CA GLN A 117 2.14 4.21 1.37
C GLN A 117 1.39 4.47 0.06
N ALA A 118 1.16 5.73 -0.30
CA ALA A 118 0.44 6.06 -1.51
C ALA A 118 1.17 5.57 -2.77
N LEU A 119 2.50 5.70 -2.80
CA LEU A 119 3.35 5.16 -3.86
C LEU A 119 3.26 3.62 -3.93
N CYS A 120 3.35 2.91 -2.79
CA CYS A 120 3.16 1.46 -2.75
C CYS A 120 1.78 1.04 -3.30
N GLN A 121 0.72 1.72 -2.89
CA GLN A 121 -0.64 1.41 -3.33
C GLN A 121 -0.84 1.68 -4.83
N ARG A 122 -0.33 2.81 -5.34
CA ARG A 122 -0.44 3.17 -6.75
C ARG A 122 0.39 2.26 -7.64
N GLY A 123 1.59 1.89 -7.20
CA GLY A 123 2.44 0.90 -7.86
C GLY A 123 1.76 -0.46 -8.01
N LEU A 124 1.01 -0.92 -7.00
CA LEU A 124 0.23 -2.16 -7.10
C LEU A 124 -0.92 -2.05 -8.12
N ILE A 125 -1.60 -0.91 -8.18
CA ILE A 125 -2.67 -0.66 -9.16
C ILE A 125 -2.10 -0.71 -10.57
N PHE A 126 -1.00 0.02 -10.82
CA PHE A 126 -0.33 0.03 -12.12
C PHE A 126 0.18 -1.35 -12.52
N TRP A 127 0.78 -2.08 -11.58
CA TRP A 127 1.28 -3.42 -11.86
C TRP A 127 0.15 -4.36 -12.28
N LYS A 128 -0.99 -4.32 -11.57
CA LYS A 128 -2.19 -5.10 -11.93
C LYS A 128 -2.79 -4.68 -13.27
N GLY A 129 -2.67 -3.40 -13.62
CA GLY A 129 -3.09 -2.85 -14.91
C GLY A 129 -2.14 -3.13 -16.07
N GLY A 130 -1.02 -3.84 -15.85
CA GLY A 130 0.00 -4.09 -16.87
C GLY A 130 0.94 -2.91 -17.16
N LEU A 131 0.81 -1.84 -16.40
CA LEU A 131 1.64 -0.62 -16.46
C LEU A 131 2.91 -0.84 -15.63
N THR A 132 3.75 -1.77 -16.08
CA THR A 132 4.91 -2.26 -15.32
C THR A 132 5.97 -1.18 -15.10
N ASP A 133 6.18 -0.28 -16.06
CA ASP A 133 7.19 0.78 -15.94
C ASP A 133 6.76 1.84 -14.92
N GLU A 134 5.47 2.20 -14.92
CA GLU A 134 4.87 3.10 -13.93
C GLU A 134 4.89 2.47 -12.53
N ALA A 135 4.55 1.19 -12.42
CA ALA A 135 4.62 0.46 -11.16
C ALA A 135 6.05 0.44 -10.59
N LYS A 136 7.03 0.19 -11.45
CA LYS A 136 8.45 0.18 -11.06
C LYS A 136 8.88 1.54 -10.52
N LYS A 137 8.54 2.63 -11.19
CA LYS A 137 8.85 4.00 -10.72
C LYS A 137 8.27 4.28 -9.32
N ASP A 138 7.03 3.89 -9.10
CA ASP A 138 6.37 4.07 -7.80
C ASP A 138 7.03 3.24 -6.69
N PHE A 139 7.37 1.98 -6.98
CA PHE A 139 8.08 1.14 -6.02
C PHE A 139 9.52 1.60 -5.77
N GLU A 140 10.23 2.13 -6.76
CA GLU A 140 11.55 2.74 -6.56
C GLU A 140 11.47 3.94 -5.61
N ALA A 141 10.53 4.86 -5.87
CA ALA A 141 10.32 6.01 -4.99
C ALA A 141 9.94 5.60 -3.56
N ALA A 142 9.06 4.61 -3.38
CA ALA A 142 8.72 4.11 -2.05
C ALA A 142 9.88 3.37 -1.36
N ALA A 143 10.71 2.65 -2.11
CA ALA A 143 11.89 1.97 -1.60
C ALA A 143 12.96 2.96 -1.11
N ASP A 144 13.13 4.08 -1.81
CA ASP A 144 14.02 5.18 -1.44
C ASP A 144 13.57 5.87 -0.14
N LEU A 145 12.25 5.97 0.08
CA LEU A 145 11.69 6.43 1.35
C LEU A 145 11.93 5.43 2.49
N GLY A 146 12.14 4.14 2.18
CA GLY A 146 12.49 3.10 3.14
C GLY A 146 11.56 1.89 3.16
N SER A 147 10.53 1.84 2.30
CA SER A 147 9.59 0.71 2.25
C SER A 147 10.31 -0.60 1.92
N GLN A 148 10.17 -1.58 2.81
CA GLN A 148 10.64 -2.94 2.56
C GLN A 148 9.69 -3.69 1.62
N PHE A 149 8.40 -3.36 1.69
CA PHE A 149 7.41 -3.90 0.76
C PHE A 149 7.77 -3.53 -0.69
N ALA A 150 8.06 -2.27 -0.96
CA ALA A 150 8.41 -1.79 -2.30
C ALA A 150 9.70 -2.45 -2.82
N LYS A 151 10.73 -2.56 -1.97
CA LYS A 151 11.96 -3.30 -2.29
C LYS A 151 11.66 -4.74 -2.71
N ALA A 152 10.78 -5.43 -1.98
CA ALA A 152 10.38 -6.79 -2.32
C ALA A 152 9.62 -6.86 -3.65
N GLN A 153 8.74 -5.90 -3.96
CA GLN A 153 8.06 -5.86 -5.26
C GLN A 153 9.03 -5.60 -6.41
N LEU A 154 10.04 -4.73 -6.25
CA LEU A 154 11.06 -4.50 -7.27
C LEU A 154 11.84 -5.77 -7.63
N VAL A 155 12.13 -6.63 -6.65
CA VAL A 155 12.75 -7.94 -6.92
C VAL A 155 11.84 -8.82 -7.79
N LYS A 156 10.53 -8.81 -7.55
CA LYS A 156 9.55 -9.57 -8.36
C LYS A 156 9.39 -9.00 -9.77
N LEU A 157 9.50 -7.68 -9.92
CA LEU A 157 9.48 -6.99 -11.21
C LEU A 157 10.77 -7.18 -12.01
N ASN A 158 11.85 -7.69 -11.40
CA ASN A 158 13.11 -7.91 -12.10
C ASN A 158 12.97 -9.08 -13.10
N PRO A 159 13.11 -8.81 -14.42
CA PRO A 159 12.95 -9.85 -15.44
C PRO A 159 13.99 -10.97 -15.34
N TYR A 160 15.17 -10.69 -14.77
CA TYR A 160 16.21 -11.70 -14.56
C TYR A 160 15.86 -12.68 -13.43
N ALA A 161 15.16 -12.23 -12.38
CA ALA A 161 14.70 -13.11 -11.31
C ALA A 161 13.66 -14.13 -11.82
N ALA A 162 12.78 -13.72 -12.75
CA ALA A 162 11.82 -14.60 -13.39
C ALA A 162 12.51 -15.66 -14.28
N LEU A 163 13.54 -15.26 -15.03
CA LEU A 163 14.31 -16.17 -15.89
C LEU A 163 15.13 -17.19 -15.10
N CYS A 164 15.78 -16.80 -14.00
CA CYS A 164 16.53 -17.74 -13.16
C CYS A 164 15.62 -18.83 -12.57
N ASN A 165 14.41 -18.49 -12.14
CA ASN A 165 13.44 -19.46 -11.63
C ASN A 165 12.95 -20.41 -12.73
N GLN A 166 12.68 -19.90 -13.93
CA GLN A 166 12.32 -20.73 -15.08
C GLN A 166 13.46 -21.66 -15.51
N MET A 167 14.70 -21.15 -15.58
CA MET A 167 15.86 -21.96 -15.94
C MET A 167 16.12 -23.06 -14.90
N LEU A 168 16.02 -22.75 -13.59
CA LEU A 168 16.12 -23.74 -12.52
C LEU A 168 15.04 -24.83 -12.63
N GLN A 169 13.77 -24.46 -12.81
CA GLN A 169 12.70 -25.44 -13.00
C GLN A 169 12.91 -26.32 -14.23
N THR A 170 13.37 -25.74 -15.33
CA THR A 170 13.62 -26.50 -16.57
C THR A 170 14.74 -27.53 -16.37
N VAL A 171 15.83 -27.15 -15.68
CA VAL A 171 16.93 -28.07 -15.36
C VAL A 171 16.48 -29.18 -14.40
N PHE A 172 15.70 -28.86 -13.36
CA PHE A 172 15.16 -29.88 -12.45
C PHE A 172 14.24 -30.86 -13.17
N ASN A 173 13.34 -30.39 -14.03
CA ASN A 173 12.47 -31.27 -14.81
C ASN A 173 13.28 -32.21 -15.72
N ASN A 174 14.36 -31.72 -16.31
CA ASN A 174 15.23 -32.52 -17.18
C ASN A 174 16.14 -33.51 -16.43
N LEU A 175 16.37 -33.31 -15.12
CA LEU A 175 17.18 -34.22 -14.28
C LEU A 175 16.36 -35.38 -13.69
N TYR A 176 15.04 -35.25 -13.66
CA TYR A 176 14.11 -36.27 -13.13
C TYR A 176 13.20 -36.88 -14.21
N SER A 177 13.50 -36.64 -15.50
CA SER A 177 12.89 -37.29 -16.67
C SER A 177 13.79 -38.38 -17.20
#